data_AF-A0A2A4X5R3-F1
#
_entry.id   AF-A0A2A4X5R3-F1
#
_cell.length_a   1.000
_cell.length_b   1.000
_cell.length_c   1.000
_cell.angle_alpha   90.00
_cell.angle_beta   90.00
_cell.angle_gamma   90.00
#
_symmetry.space_group_name_H-M   'P 1'
#
loop_
_entity.id
_entity.type
_entity.pdbx_description
1 polymer ?
#
loop_
_entity_poly.entity_id
_entity_poly.type
_entity_poly.pdbx_seq_one_letter_code
_entity_poly.pdbx_strand_id
1 'polypeptide(L)' 'MKQQFKSFRKRKNCPFKEAGFKTIDYKDIDTLSRFITDKGKIMPRRITGVSYYFQKRLSQAIKLARLVALLPFVGEE' A
#
# COMPACT_ATOMS: atom_id res chain seq x y z
N MET A 1 -3.39 -34.11 15.99
CA MET A 1 -2.35 -33.30 15.30
C MET A 1 -2.88 -32.89 13.93
N LYS A 2 -3.37 -31.65 13.74
CA LYS A 2 -3.85 -31.18 12.43
C LYS A 2 -2.75 -30.36 11.77
N GLN A 3 -2.02 -30.97 10.84
CA GLN A 3 -1.11 -30.25 9.95
C GLN A 3 -1.96 -29.40 8.99
N GLN A 4 -2.06 -28.10 9.24
CA GLN A 4 -2.74 -27.19 8.32
C GLN A 4 -1.79 -26.84 7.16
N PHE A 5 -2.24 -27.17 5.96
CA PHE A 5 -1.58 -26.93 4.68
C PHE A 5 -1.11 -25.48 4.56
N LYS A 6 0.20 -25.27 4.57
CA LYS A 6 0.82 -23.98 4.30
C LYS A 6 0.65 -23.69 2.81
N SER A 7 -0.45 -23.04 2.41
CA SER A 7 -0.61 -22.61 1.02
C SER A 7 0.53 -21.65 0.70
N PHE A 8 1.47 -22.07 -0.14
CA PHE A 8 2.51 -21.20 -0.66
C PHE A 8 1.84 -20.17 -1.57
N ARG A 9 1.44 -19.02 -1.01
CA ARG A 9 0.87 -17.92 -1.80
C ARG A 9 1.93 -17.49 -2.81
N LYS A 10 1.58 -17.57 -4.09
CA LYS A 10 2.39 -17.13 -5.22
C LYS A 10 2.90 -15.71 -4.95
N ARG A 11 4.21 -15.48 -5.05
CA ARG A 11 4.80 -14.15 -4.86
C ARG A 11 4.24 -13.24 -5.95
N LYS A 12 3.49 -12.21 -5.55
CA LYS A 12 3.02 -11.17 -6.47
C LYS A 12 4.20 -10.30 -6.87
N ASN A 13 4.25 -9.92 -8.15
CA ASN A 13 5.18 -8.90 -8.60
C ASN A 13 4.78 -7.54 -8.00
N CYS A 14 5.77 -6.67 -7.87
CA CYS A 14 5.56 -5.35 -7.29
C CYS A 14 4.99 -4.41 -8.36
N PRO A 15 3.79 -3.85 -8.19
CA PRO A 15 3.16 -3.00 -9.20
C PRO A 15 4.01 -1.77 -9.54
N PHE A 16 4.68 -1.17 -8.56
CA PHE A 16 5.58 -0.02 -8.79
C PHE A 16 6.83 -0.37 -9.61
N LYS A 17 7.31 -1.61 -9.54
CA LYS A 17 8.48 -2.03 -10.32
C LYS A 17 8.08 -2.28 -11.77
N GLU A 18 6.93 -2.90 -11.99
CA GLU A 18 6.39 -3.14 -13.33
C GLU A 18 6.03 -1.82 -14.04
N ALA A 19 5.51 -0.85 -13.29
CA ALA A 19 5.19 0.48 -13.81
C ALA A 19 6.40 1.43 -13.94
N GLY A 20 7.62 1.00 -13.56
CA GLY A 20 8.83 1.82 -13.73
C GLY A 20 8.92 3.06 -12.84
N PHE A 21 8.17 3.12 -11.73
CA PHE A 21 8.18 4.28 -10.83
C PHE A 21 9.54 4.45 -10.14
N LYS A 22 10.11 5.66 -10.22
CA LYS A 22 11.35 6.03 -9.51
C LYS A 22 11.07 6.53 -8.08
N THR A 23 9.97 7.26 -7.88
CA THR A 23 9.61 7.90 -6.61
C THR A 23 8.08 7.89 -6.44
N ILE A 24 7.60 7.86 -5.19
CA ILE A 24 6.17 7.94 -4.86
C ILE A 24 5.98 9.26 -4.12
N ASP A 25 5.26 10.20 -4.72
CA ASP A 25 5.00 11.50 -4.12
C ASP A 25 3.66 11.51 -3.35
N TYR A 26 3.57 12.36 -2.33
CA TYR A 26 2.36 12.49 -1.52
C TYR A 26 1.22 13.22 -2.25
N LYS A 27 1.53 13.88 -3.36
CA LYS A 27 0.59 14.65 -4.19
C LYS A 27 -0.23 13.76 -5.13
N ASP A 28 0.24 12.54 -5.40
CA ASP A 28 -0.40 11.62 -6.33
C ASP A 28 -1.54 10.85 -5.67
N ILE A 29 -2.65 11.54 -5.41
CA ILE A 29 -3.80 11.01 -4.66
C ILE A 29 -4.36 9.73 -5.32
N ASP A 30 -4.47 9.71 -6.65
CA ASP A 30 -4.99 8.57 -7.41
C ASP A 30 -4.20 7.29 -7.16
N THR A 31 -2.88 7.42 -7.04
CA THR A 31 -1.99 6.29 -6.80
C THR A 31 -2.09 5.86 -5.34
N LEU A 32 -2.05 6.81 -4.41
CA LEU A 32 -2.06 6.53 -2.97
C LEU A 32 -3.39 5.94 -2.49
N SER A 33 -4.51 6.43 -3.03
CA SER A 33 -5.86 5.97 -2.70
C SER A 33 -6.03 4.46 -2.93
N ARG A 34 -5.44 3.91 -4.00
CA ARG A 34 -5.45 2.47 -4.30
C ARG A 34 -4.76 1.58 -3.24
N PHE A 35 -3.91 2.16 -2.40
CA PHE A 35 -3.19 1.43 -1.34
C PHE A 35 -3.73 1.69 0.06
N ILE A 36 -4.91 2.33 0.15
CA ILE A 36 -5.63 2.58 1.39
C ILE A 36 -6.96 1.81 1.32
N THR A 37 -7.40 1.26 2.43
CA THR A 37 -8.74 0.66 2.53
C THR A 37 -9.80 1.74 2.60
N ASP A 38 -11.06 1.41 2.33
CA ASP A 38 -12.19 2.34 2.48
C ASP A 38 -12.22 3.02 3.86
N LYS A 39 -11.88 2.27 4.92
CA LYS A 39 -11.74 2.77 6.31
C LYS A 39 -10.57 3.73 6.57
N GLY A 40 -9.79 4.09 5.55
CA GLY A 40 -8.61 4.94 5.71
C GLY A 40 -7.37 4.24 6.29
N LYS A 41 -7.29 2.90 6.34
CA LYS A 41 -6.09 2.18 6.82
C LYS A 41 -5.14 1.86 5.66
N ILE A 42 -3.83 1.93 5.90
CA ILE A 42 -2.83 1.57 4.88
C ILE A 42 -2.86 0.04 4.66
N MET A 43 -3.01 -0.38 3.41
CA MET A 43 -3.04 -1.81 3.09
C MET A 43 -1.67 -2.48 3.35
N PRO A 44 -1.66 -3.67 3.98
CA PRO A 44 -0.41 -4.37 4.26
C PRO A 44 0.20 -4.94 2.98
N ARG A 45 1.54 -4.96 2.94
CA ARG A 45 2.36 -5.49 1.85
C ARG A 45 1.94 -6.87 1.32
N ARG A 46 1.47 -7.75 2.22
CA ARG A 46 1.04 -9.13 1.88
C ARG A 46 -0.16 -9.18 0.93
N ILE A 47 -0.95 -8.11 0.87
CA ILE A 47 -2.13 -7.98 0.01
C ILE A 47 -1.72 -7.29 -1.29
N THR A 48 -1.03 -6.15 -1.15
CA THR A 48 -0.65 -5.25 -2.25
C THR A 48 0.48 -5.78 -3.13
N GLY A 49 1.34 -6.68 -2.63
CA GLY A 49 2.46 -7.23 -3.38
C GLY A 49 3.64 -6.26 -3.58
N VAL A 50 3.59 -5.08 -2.96
CA VAL A 50 4.61 -4.04 -3.10
C VAL A 50 5.95 -4.51 -2.53
N SER A 51 7.07 -4.08 -3.13
CA SER A 51 8.40 -4.37 -2.60
C SER A 51 8.63 -3.63 -1.28
N TYR A 52 9.48 -4.15 -0.40
CA TYR A 52 9.76 -3.53 0.90
C TYR A 52 10.24 -2.07 0.79
N TYR A 53 11.09 -1.80 -0.21
CA TYR A 53 11.59 -0.45 -0.49
C TYR A 53 10.45 0.55 -0.81
N PHE A 54 9.58 0.17 -1.75
CA PHE A 54 8.44 1.00 -2.13
C PHE A 54 7.39 1.09 -1.03
N GLN A 55 7.18 0.03 -0.23
CA GLN A 55 6.22 0.06 0.88
C GLN A 55 6.59 1.11 1.94
N LYS A 56 7.90 1.27 2.25
CA LYS A 56 8.36 2.32 3.16
C LYS A 56 8.03 3.72 2.64
N ARG A 57 8.38 3.97 1.37
CA ARG A 57 8.14 5.25 0.70
C ARG A 57 6.65 5.55 0.58
N LEU A 58 5.85 4.57 0.17
CA LEU A 58 4.39 4.65 0.14
C LEU A 58 3.83 5.03 1.53
N SER A 59 4.31 4.36 2.59
CA SER A 59 3.81 4.64 3.94
C SER A 59 4.17 6.06 4.41
N GLN A 60 5.34 6.57 4.02
CA GLN A 60 5.72 7.96 4.29
C GLN A 60 4.86 8.94 3.48
N ALA A 61 4.68 8.70 2.18
CA ALA A 61 3.87 9.53 1.31
C ALA A 61 2.41 9.60 1.79
N ILE A 62 1.79 8.48 2.17
CA ILE A 62 0.43 8.46 2.72
C ILE A 62 0.34 9.26 4.03
N LYS A 63 1.33 9.14 4.93
CA LYS A 63 1.33 9.92 6.18
C LYS A 63 1.45 11.42 5.91
N LEU A 64 2.30 11.83 4.97
CA LEU A 64 2.41 13.23 4.56
C LEU A 64 1.12 13.74 3.91
N ALA A 65 0.52 12.96 3.01
CA ALA A 65 -0.75 13.30 2.37
C ALA A 65 -1.88 13.51 3.39
N ARG A 66 -1.89 12.73 4.49
CA ARG A 66 -2.85 12.93 5.59
C ARG A 66 -2.63 14.21 6.38
N LEU A 67 -1.37 14.59 6.62
CA LEU A 67 -1.04 15.84 7.31
C LEU A 67 -1.48 17.07 6.51
N VAL A 68 -1.45 16.97 5.18
CA VAL A 68 -1.88 18.03 4.24
C VAL A 68 -3.38 17.90 3.88
N ALA A 69 -4.13 17.05 4.58
CA ALA A 69 -5.56 16.80 4.36
C ALA A 69 -5.94 16.32 2.94
N LEU A 70 -5.00 15.76 2.17
CA LEU A 70 -5.28 15.15 0.86
C LEU A 70 -5.92 13.76 1.00
N LEU A 71 -5.66 13.08 2.13
CA LEU A 71 -6.21 11.77 2.43
C LEU A 71 -6.76 11.73 3.86
N PRO A 72 -7.88 11.02 4.09
CA PRO A 72 -8.45 10.93 5.41
C PRO A 72 -7.64 10.01 6.34
N PHE A 73 -7.71 10.30 7.65
CA PHE A 73 -7.21 9.41 8.70
C PHE A 73 -8.18 8.26 8.99
N VAL A 74 -9.47 8.53 8.90
CA VAL A 74 -10.58 7.61 9.11
C VAL A 74 -11.54 7.82 7.93
N GLY A 75 -11.86 6.74 7.22
CA GLY A 75 -12.87 6.77 6.17
C GLY A 75 -14.27 6.50 6.72
N GLU A 76 -15.28 6.77 5.90
CA GLU A 76 -16.68 6.48 6.21
C GLU A 76 -16.89 4.94 6.27
N GLU A 77 -17.76 4.48 7.16
CA GLU A 77 -17.97 3.05 7.45
C GLU A 77 -18.63 2.26 6.31
#